data_AF-A0A8S2YUW3-F1
#
_entry.id   AF-A0A8S2YUW3-F1
#
_cell.length_a   1.000
_cell.length_b   1.000
_cell.length_c   1.000
_cell.angle_alpha   90.00
_cell.angle_beta   90.00
_cell.angle_gamma   90.00
#
_symmetry.space_group_name_H-M   'P 1'
#
loop_
_entity.id
_entity.type
_entity.pdbx_description
1 polymer ?
#
loop_
_entity_poly.entity_id
_entity_poly.type
_entity_poly.pdbx_seq_one_letter_code
_entity_poly.pdbx_strand_id
1 'polypeptide(L)' 'MDYMNEDRLQEKARRWQQLQTKRFADTRRFCFTDIQKEDMPAEHIRKIIRDHGDMTKRKFRHDKRVY' A
#
# COMPACT_ATOMS: atom_id res chain seq x y z
N MET A 1 -18.44 -6.54 -45.11
CA MET A 1 -17.06 -6.51 -44.58
C MET A 1 -17.02 -5.39 -43.57
N ASP A 2 -17.32 -5.70 -42.31
CA ASP A 2 -17.23 -4.72 -41.22
C ASP A 2 -15.75 -4.40 -41.00
N TYR A 3 -15.29 -3.33 -41.63
CA TYR A 3 -14.08 -2.64 -41.22
C TYR A 3 -14.35 -2.11 -39.80
N MET A 4 -13.97 -2.92 -38.81
CA MET A 4 -13.87 -2.45 -37.44
C MET A 4 -12.94 -1.24 -37.50
N ASN A 5 -13.51 -0.03 -37.32
CA ASN A 5 -12.80 1.24 -37.38
C ASN A 5 -11.42 1.10 -36.73
N GLU A 6 -10.36 1.47 -37.45
CA GLU A 6 -8.96 1.39 -37.01
C GLU A 6 -8.81 1.93 -35.58
N ASP A 7 -9.50 3.03 -35.27
CA ASP A 7 -9.55 3.68 -33.96
C ASP A 7 -10.07 2.77 -32.84
N ARG A 8 -11.11 1.96 -33.12
CA ARG A 8 -11.66 1.00 -32.14
C ARG A 8 -10.69 -0.15 -31.90
N LEU A 9 -9.94 -0.55 -32.93
CA LEU A 9 -8.95 -1.61 -32.83
C LEU A 9 -7.72 -1.15 -32.04
N GLN A 10 -7.25 0.07 -32.31
CA GLN A 10 -6.17 0.73 -31.56
C GLN A 10 -6.55 0.94 -30.09
N GLU A 11 -7.77 1.38 -29.81
CA GLU A 11 -8.23 1.55 -28.44
C GLU A 11 -8.29 0.21 -27.68
N LYS A 12 -8.74 -0.85 -28.36
CA LYS A 12 -8.75 -2.21 -27.79
C LYS A 12 -7.32 -2.70 -27.51
N ALA A 13 -6.39 -2.49 -28.43
CA ALA A 13 -4.99 -2.84 -28.27
C ALA A 13 -4.34 -2.08 -27.09
N ARG A 14 -4.61 -0.77 -26.99
CA ARG A 14 -4.14 0.08 -25.89
C ARG A 14 -4.65 -0.40 -24.53
N ARG A 15 -5.94 -0.69 -24.43
CA ARG A 15 -6.55 -1.23 -23.19
C ARG A 15 -5.96 -2.58 -22.82
N TRP A 16 -5.75 -3.44 -23.81
CA TRP A 16 -5.13 -4.75 -23.59
C TRP A 16 -3.70 -4.62 -23.07
N GLN A 17 -2.88 -3.76 -23.68
CA GLN A 17 -1.51 -3.50 -23.23
C GLN A 17 -1.49 -2.97 -21.79
N GLN A 18 -2.34 -1.99 -21.46
CA GLN A 18 -2.45 -1.46 -20.10
C GLN A 18 -2.84 -2.53 -19.08
N LEU A 19 -3.79 -3.40 -19.43
CA LEU A 19 -4.24 -4.49 -18.56
C LEU A 19 -3.11 -5.50 -18.33
N GLN A 20 -2.41 -5.87 -19.40
CA GLN A 20 -1.35 -6.87 -19.36
C GLN A 20 -0.15 -6.39 -18.53
N THR A 21 0.27 -5.14 -18.74
CA THR A 21 1.35 -4.51 -17.97
C THR A 21 1.00 -4.42 -16.47
N LYS A 22 -0.26 -4.11 -16.13
CA LYS A 22 -0.70 -4.08 -14.72
C LYS A 22 -0.82 -5.47 -14.10
N ARG A 23 -1.23 -6.46 -14.88
CA ARG A 23 -1.47 -7.83 -14.40
C ARG A 23 -0.16 -8.56 -14.09
N PHE A 24 0.86 -8.36 -14.93
CA PHE A 24 2.16 -9.02 -14.81
C PHE A 24 3.27 -8.05 -14.40
N ALA A 25 2.93 -6.95 -13.73
CA ALA A 25 3.92 -6.08 -13.11
C ALA A 25 4.77 -6.89 -12.11
N ASP A 26 6.07 -6.61 -12.04
CA ASP A 26 7.00 -7.36 -11.20
C ASP A 26 6.66 -7.31 -9.70
N THR A 27 5.90 -6.28 -9.28
CA THR A 27 5.34 -6.14 -7.92
C THR A 27 4.25 -7.17 -7.58
N ARG A 28 3.77 -7.95 -8.56
CA ARG A 28 2.71 -8.96 -8.41
C ARG A 28 3.22 -10.38 -8.71
N ARG A 29 4.53 -10.55 -8.85
CA ARG A 29 5.13 -11.87 -9.01
C ARG A 29 4.96 -12.67 -7.72
N PHE A 30 4.82 -13.99 -7.87
CA PHE A 30 4.85 -14.91 -6.75
C PHE A 30 6.19 -14.76 -6.00
N CYS A 31 6.16 -14.69 -4.67
CA CYS A 31 7.32 -14.35 -3.84
C CYS A 31 7.80 -12.88 -3.99
N PHE A 32 6.92 -11.94 -4.31
CA PHE A 32 7.22 -10.52 -4.10
C PHE A 32 7.35 -10.24 -2.59
N THR A 33 8.51 -9.74 -2.17
CA THR A 33 8.73 -9.25 -0.81
C THR A 33 8.29 -7.80 -0.77
N ASP A 34 7.44 -7.44 0.18
CA ASP A 34 6.91 -6.09 0.33
C ASP A 34 8.03 -5.03 0.46
N ILE A 35 7.63 -3.79 0.19
CA ILE A 35 8.46 -2.61 0.39
C ILE A 35 9.08 -2.64 1.78
N GLN A 36 10.37 -2.34 1.87
CA GLN A 36 11.10 -2.28 3.13
C GLN A 36 10.45 -1.28 4.08
N LYS A 37 10.45 -1.58 5.38
CA LYS A 37 9.91 -0.67 6.39
C LYS A 37 10.84 0.54 6.47
N GLU A 38 10.35 1.66 5.94
CA GLU A 38 11.03 2.95 6.08
C GLU A 38 10.98 3.43 7.54
N ASP A 39 12.02 4.13 7.96
CA ASP A 39 12.11 4.67 9.32
C ASP A 39 11.08 5.78 9.53
N MET A 40 10.25 5.61 10.57
CA MET A 40 9.28 6.63 10.96
C MET A 40 9.98 7.85 11.60
N PRO A 41 9.40 9.05 11.48
CA PRO A 41 9.97 10.24 12.10
C PRO A 41 10.05 10.06 13.62
N ALA A 42 11.17 10.51 14.20
CA ALA A 42 11.45 10.35 15.63
C ALA A 42 10.37 10.98 16.55
N GLU A 43 9.64 11.98 16.04
CA GLU A 43 8.49 12.58 16.74
C GLU A 43 7.39 11.58 17.08
N HIS A 44 7.21 10.55 16.24
CA HIS A 44 6.19 9.53 16.45
C HIS A 44 6.40 8.81 17.79
N ILE A 45 7.62 8.32 18.03
CA ILE A 45 7.97 7.64 19.29
C ILE A 45 7.95 8.61 20.46
N ARG A 46 8.48 9.83 20.28
CA ARG A 46 8.47 10.86 21.34
C ARG A 46 7.05 11.19 21.79
N LYS A 47 6.11 11.31 20.85
CA LYS A 47 4.70 11.59 21.14
C LYS A 47 4.05 10.42 21.85
N ILE A 48 4.26 9.19 21.39
CA ILE A 48 3.71 7.98 22.01
C ILE A 48 4.15 7.90 23.48
N ILE A 49 5.46 8.01 23.75
CA ILE A 49 6.00 7.92 25.11
C ILE A 49 5.40 9.02 26.00
N ARG A 50 5.32 10.26 25.50
CA ARG A 50 4.75 11.39 26.25
C ARG A 50 3.27 11.20 26.55
N ASP A 51 2.49 10.71 25.59
CA ASP A 51 1.04 10.57 25.72
C ASP A 51 0.67 9.47 26.72
N HIS A 52 1.41 8.36 26.69
CA HIS A 52 1.27 7.23 27.60
C HIS A 52 1.78 7.56 29.01
N GLY A 53 2.91 8.26 29.12
CA GLY A 53 3.46 8.79 30.37
C GLY A 53 3.54 7.71 31.46
N ASP A 54 2.79 7.92 32.55
CA ASP A 54 2.72 7.06 33.72
C ASP A 54 1.63 5.96 33.63
N MET A 55 1.02 5.78 32.47
CA MET A 55 -0.04 4.80 32.21
C MET A 55 -1.28 4.94 33.12
N THR A 56 -1.49 6.04 33.83
CA THR A 56 -2.62 6.18 34.77
C THR A 56 -3.96 6.39 34.05
N LYS A 57 -3.92 6.93 32.83
CA LYS A 57 -5.10 7.23 32.02
C LYS A 57 -5.85 5.95 31.60
N ARG A 58 -7.16 5.89 31.84
CA ARG A 58 -8.04 4.77 31.41
C ARG A 58 -7.97 4.48 29.90
N LYS A 59 -7.66 5.50 29.09
CA LYS A 59 -7.54 5.40 27.63
C LYS A 59 -6.52 4.35 27.20
N PHE A 60 -5.39 4.24 27.91
CA PHE A 60 -4.29 3.33 27.60
C PHE A 60 -4.33 2.06 28.46
N ARG A 61 -5.53 1.66 28.95
CA ARG A 61 -5.67 0.49 29.82
C ARG A 61 -5.22 -0.82 29.16
N HIS A 62 -5.46 -0.99 27.87
CA HIS A 62 -5.08 -2.21 27.15
C HIS A 62 -3.57 -2.31 26.97
N ASP A 63 -2.92 -1.16 26.76
CA ASP A 63 -1.48 -1.11 26.55
C ASP A 63 -0.72 -1.49 27.82
N LYS A 64 -1.28 -1.26 29.02
CA LYS A 64 -0.68 -1.70 30.32
C LYS A 64 -0.28 -3.17 30.37
N ARG A 65 -0.96 -4.05 29.62
CA ARG A 65 -0.61 -5.48 29.58
C ARG A 65 0.66 -5.75 28.76
N VAL A 66 0.94 -4.90 27.80
CA VAL A 66 2.06 -5.03 26.85
C VAL A 66 3.30 -4.27 27.35
N TYR A 67 3.12 -3.22 28.16
CA TYR A 67 4.19 -2.48 28.83
C TYR A 67 5.04 -3.32 29.78
#